data_AF-A0A5J5R4M5-F1
#
_entry.id   AF-A0A5J5R4M5-F1
#
_cell.length_a   1.000
_cell.length_b   1.000
_cell.length_c   1.000
_cell.angle_alpha   90.00
_cell.angle_beta   90.00
_cell.angle_gamma   90.00
#
_symmetry.space_group_name_H-M   'P 1'
#
loop_
_entity.id
_entity.type
_entity.pdbx_description
1 polymer ?
#
loop_
_entity_poly.entity_id
_entity_poly.type
_entity_poly.pdbx_seq_one_letter_code
_entity_poly.pdbx_strand_id
1 'polypeptide(L)'
;MDAREIFCRFYNICTLYVSLTHSLCFVAINKAATMSPSSSLTAASSSSSLWILKPSPAFKSSRFQSIPPSLPPSSPPCFRLLRRAASLPHASATDFDFALHDALESSGIDTSHAREARKGFISQINELSNVERETSISINRRVDLGRTALYIAAEDDSLISHSSVPLPVDAFLERLDDLSLGYCSHYNSLSRSSRENFLESIEKYLYVKKGFRRSSAKNLAEPRALYLHSVLTHRSGSALMLSLIHSEILKMFRLWGLLDFDVEIFFPHDHYGLPRAYDKQKSKESDQPHIMTVQMLLEKVLRNLKAAFWPFQHDHVDSLFLRAAHAANCVDGPNGSQESAYQLASAKAAQHRLERGVWTSVRFGDMRRALSACERLILLKPDPKEIRDYSILLYHCGLYQQSLKYLRLYQDANSPSSSQSRSTNSVSILEEEAVQKLFVRLNLIAMEEDWCQPIYGRNFLGNNSEPW
;
A
#
# COMPACT_ATOMS: atom_id res chain seq x y z
N MET A 1 -35.95 10.77 12.74
CA MET A 1 -34.82 11.37 13.48
C MET A 1 -34.62 12.77 12.98
N ASP A 2 -34.76 13.71 13.91
CA ASP A 2 -34.71 15.15 13.69
C ASP A 2 -33.27 15.64 13.49
N ALA A 3 -33.04 16.75 12.78
CA ALA A 3 -31.68 17.27 12.49
C ALA A 3 -30.87 17.54 13.77
N ARG A 4 -31.56 17.81 14.89
CA ARG A 4 -31.00 17.93 16.24
C ARG A 4 -30.41 16.63 16.78
N GLU A 5 -30.99 15.49 16.46
CA GLU A 5 -30.53 14.18 16.96
C GLU A 5 -29.26 13.74 16.21
N ILE A 6 -29.17 14.08 14.92
CA ILE A 6 -27.94 13.94 14.12
C ILE A 6 -26.86 14.86 14.70
N PHE A 7 -27.15 16.15 14.92
CA PHE A 7 -26.19 17.08 15.53
C PHE A 7 -25.74 16.63 16.92
N CYS A 8 -26.62 16.08 17.76
CA CYS A 8 -26.25 15.56 19.07
C CYS A 8 -25.38 14.29 18.98
N ARG A 9 -25.65 13.38 18.04
CA ARG A 9 -24.78 12.21 17.80
C ARG A 9 -23.43 12.63 17.22
N PHE A 10 -23.41 13.57 16.28
CA PHE A 10 -22.18 14.17 15.73
C PHE A 10 -21.36 14.88 16.80
N TYR A 11 -21.99 15.70 17.63
CA TYR A 11 -21.33 16.39 18.73
C TYR A 11 -20.75 15.39 19.73
N ASN A 12 -21.50 14.37 20.14
CA ASN A 12 -21.01 13.35 21.06
C ASN A 12 -19.86 12.51 20.47
N ILE A 13 -19.90 12.18 19.17
CA ILE A 13 -18.83 11.42 18.50
C ILE A 13 -17.57 12.28 18.32
N CYS A 14 -17.70 13.55 17.90
CA CYS A 14 -16.56 14.47 17.81
C CYS A 14 -15.94 14.72 19.19
N THR A 15 -16.74 14.83 20.25
CA THR A 15 -16.24 14.97 21.62
C THR A 15 -15.53 13.69 22.10
N LEU A 16 -16.04 12.51 21.73
CA LEU A 16 -15.39 11.23 22.03
C LEU A 16 -14.06 11.09 21.27
N TYR A 17 -14.02 11.49 20.00
CA TYR A 17 -12.83 11.43 19.15
C TYR A 17 -11.73 12.37 19.66
N VAL A 18 -12.08 13.62 19.99
CA VAL A 18 -11.16 14.58 20.63
C VAL A 18 -10.71 14.09 22.00
N SER A 19 -11.59 13.44 22.77
CA SER A 19 -11.23 12.85 24.07
C SER A 19 -10.31 11.63 23.93
N LEU A 20 -10.45 10.82 22.87
CA LEU A 20 -9.60 9.68 22.58
C LEU A 20 -8.22 10.12 22.08
N THR A 21 -8.14 11.14 21.23
CA THR A 21 -6.86 11.72 20.77
C THR A 21 -6.13 12.45 21.91
N HIS A 22 -6.85 13.18 22.77
CA HIS A 22 -6.27 13.76 23.99
C HIS A 22 -5.83 12.69 24.99
N SER A 23 -6.59 11.62 25.20
CA SER A 23 -6.21 10.53 26.11
C SER A 23 -4.99 9.75 25.61
N LEU A 24 -4.89 9.51 24.30
CA LEU A 24 -3.69 8.91 23.68
C LEU A 24 -2.47 9.84 23.78
N CYS A 25 -2.63 11.15 23.60
CA CYS A 25 -1.56 12.13 23.88
C CYS A 25 -1.17 12.15 25.36
N PHE A 26 -2.13 12.08 26.29
CA PHE A 26 -1.85 12.10 27.73
C PHE A 26 -1.13 10.83 28.20
N VAL A 27 -1.47 9.67 27.64
CA VAL A 27 -0.77 8.41 27.88
C VAL A 27 0.63 8.42 27.28
N ALA A 28 0.82 9.02 26.10
CA ALA A 28 2.15 9.18 25.48
C ALA A 28 3.06 10.12 26.28
N ILE A 29 2.52 11.23 26.79
CA ILE A 29 3.27 12.21 27.60
C ILE A 29 3.65 11.61 28.97
N ASN A 30 2.75 10.87 29.61
CA ASN A 30 3.05 10.23 30.90
C ASN A 30 4.04 9.06 30.78
N LYS A 31 4.13 8.41 29.60
CA LYS A 31 5.14 7.37 29.35
C LYS A 31 6.53 7.97 29.09
N ALA A 32 6.63 9.21 28.64
CA ALA A 32 7.88 9.95 28.51
C ALA A 32 8.38 10.55 29.84
N ALA A 33 7.52 10.71 30.85
CA ALA A 33 7.86 11.35 32.14
C ALA A 33 8.53 10.42 33.17
N THR A 34 8.92 9.19 32.82
CA THR A 34 9.56 8.22 33.76
C THR A 34 11.07 8.07 33.59
N MET A 35 11.74 8.98 32.89
CA MET A 35 13.20 9.09 32.95
C MET A 35 13.63 10.52 33.30
N SER A 36 14.23 10.67 34.47
CA SER A 36 15.06 11.83 34.83
C SER A 36 16.35 11.30 35.48
N PRO A 37 17.45 12.07 35.43
CA PRO A 37 17.63 13.10 36.47
C PRO A 37 18.27 14.43 36.02
N SER A 38 17.98 15.47 36.82
CA SER A 38 18.74 16.73 37.10
C SER A 38 19.05 17.68 35.93
N SER A 39 18.91 19.02 36.00
CA SER A 39 19.08 19.96 37.12
C SER A 39 18.29 21.26 36.94
N SER A 40 18.07 21.91 38.09
CA SER A 40 17.39 23.16 38.46
C SER A 40 17.67 24.45 37.68
N LEU A 41 16.63 25.28 37.53
CA LEU A 41 16.60 26.72 37.91
C LEU A 41 15.16 27.28 37.86
N THR A 42 14.97 28.39 38.57
CA THR A 42 13.79 28.81 39.37
C THR A 42 12.90 29.91 38.76
N ALA A 43 11.67 30.01 39.33
CA ALA A 43 10.76 31.19 39.45
C ALA A 43 9.86 31.54 38.23
N ALA A 44 8.60 31.97 38.35
CA ALA A 44 7.64 32.12 39.44
C ALA A 44 6.19 32.33 38.90
N SER A 45 5.21 31.76 39.62
CA SER A 45 3.88 32.29 40.04
C SER A 45 2.84 32.85 39.04
N SER A 46 1.65 32.22 39.00
CA SER A 46 0.36 32.71 39.59
C SER A 46 -0.82 31.89 39.01
N SER A 47 -1.41 30.95 39.78
CA SER A 47 -2.64 31.07 40.61
C SER A 47 -3.95 31.34 39.86
N SER A 48 -4.86 30.34 39.83
CA SER A 48 -6.24 30.48 40.34
C SER A 48 -7.03 29.15 40.39
N SER A 49 -7.28 28.71 41.63
CA SER A 49 -8.50 28.15 42.21
C SER A 49 -9.23 26.93 41.61
N LEU A 50 -9.06 25.83 42.35
CA LEU A 50 -9.98 24.75 42.73
C LEU A 50 -11.49 25.07 42.74
N TRP A 51 -12.30 24.12 42.25
CA TRP A 51 -13.61 23.80 42.83
C TRP A 51 -13.73 22.29 43.04
N ILE A 52 -13.97 21.93 44.30
CA ILE A 52 -14.29 20.60 44.81
C ILE A 52 -15.81 20.45 44.77
N LEU A 53 -16.33 19.29 44.33
CA LEU A 53 -17.62 18.77 44.84
C LEU A 53 -17.64 17.24 44.75
N LYS A 54 -18.20 16.65 45.81
CA LYS A 54 -18.13 15.26 46.26
C LYS A 54 -19.52 14.57 46.00
N PRO A 55 -19.83 13.37 46.52
CA PRO A 55 -20.03 12.14 45.75
C PRO A 55 -21.50 11.66 45.59
N SER A 56 -21.68 10.67 44.69
CA SER A 56 -22.65 9.55 44.55
C SER A 56 -24.10 9.63 45.10
N PRO A 57 -25.02 8.84 44.50
CA PRO A 57 -25.39 7.59 45.17
C PRO A 57 -25.55 6.36 44.24
N ALA A 58 -25.50 5.20 44.89
CA ALA A 58 -25.55 3.83 44.34
C ALA A 58 -26.99 3.27 44.23
N PHE A 59 -27.05 1.98 43.82
CA PHE A 59 -28.17 1.00 43.81
C PHE A 59 -28.94 0.89 42.47
N LYS A 60 -29.20 -0.29 41.87
CA LYS A 60 -29.31 -1.68 42.36
C LYS A 60 -28.84 -2.69 41.30
N SER A 61 -28.20 -3.76 41.76
CA SER A 61 -27.97 -5.01 41.03
C SER A 61 -29.09 -6.00 41.35
N SER A 62 -29.68 -6.63 40.34
CA SER A 62 -30.55 -7.80 40.50
C SER A 62 -29.95 -9.00 39.75
N ARG A 63 -29.61 -10.05 40.51
CA ARG A 63 -29.35 -11.42 40.03
C ARG A 63 -30.61 -12.02 39.42
N PHE A 64 -30.48 -12.79 38.33
CA PHE A 64 -31.21 -14.04 38.03
C PHE A 64 -30.43 -14.76 36.91
N GLN A 65 -29.68 -15.81 37.25
CA GLN A 65 -30.03 -17.24 37.14
C GLN A 65 -29.73 -17.85 35.75
N SER A 66 -28.77 -18.77 35.81
CA SER A 66 -28.24 -19.66 34.78
C SER A 66 -29.08 -20.92 34.62
N ILE A 67 -29.44 -21.30 33.39
CA ILE A 67 -29.87 -22.65 33.00
C ILE A 67 -29.28 -22.96 31.59
N PRO A 68 -28.78 -24.19 31.32
CA PRO A 68 -27.97 -24.52 30.13
C PRO A 68 -28.79 -25.06 28.96
N PRO A 69 -28.25 -25.13 27.72
CA PRO A 69 -28.92 -25.81 26.62
C PRO A 69 -28.36 -27.22 26.33
N SER A 70 -29.28 -28.16 26.13
CA SER A 70 -29.09 -29.53 25.66
C SER A 70 -29.16 -29.63 24.12
N LEU A 71 -28.24 -30.41 23.53
CA LEU A 71 -28.27 -31.00 22.17
C LEU A 71 -29.11 -32.30 22.16
N PRO A 72 -29.56 -32.91 21.02
CA PRO A 72 -28.77 -33.29 19.82
C PRO A 72 -29.59 -33.35 18.47
N PRO A 73 -29.30 -34.20 17.45
CA PRO A 73 -28.43 -33.87 16.30
C PRO A 73 -29.05 -34.15 14.89
N SER A 74 -28.47 -33.57 13.82
CA SER A 74 -28.55 -34.17 12.46
C SER A 74 -27.52 -33.55 11.48
N SER A 75 -26.48 -34.30 11.15
CA SER A 75 -25.65 -34.22 9.92
C SER A 75 -26.37 -34.92 8.74
N PRO A 76 -26.07 -34.72 7.42
CA PRO A 76 -24.73 -34.72 6.76
C PRO A 76 -24.65 -33.82 5.46
N PRO A 77 -23.71 -33.98 4.48
CA PRO A 77 -22.41 -34.66 4.46
C PRO A 77 -21.20 -33.75 4.11
N CYS A 78 -20.03 -34.20 4.55
CA CYS A 78 -18.71 -33.67 4.20
C CYS A 78 -18.37 -33.87 2.72
N PHE A 79 -17.95 -32.81 2.04
CA PHE A 79 -17.10 -32.90 0.85
C PHE A 79 -15.65 -32.55 1.17
N ARG A 80 -14.77 -33.24 0.46
CA ARG A 80 -13.38 -33.52 0.76
C ARG A 80 -12.47 -32.29 0.65
N LEU A 81 -11.59 -32.18 1.64
CA LEU A 81 -10.30 -31.50 1.67
C LEU A 81 -9.71 -31.12 0.29
N LEU A 82 -9.68 -29.82 -0.01
CA LEU A 82 -8.73 -29.26 -0.96
C LEU A 82 -7.41 -28.97 -0.25
N ARG A 83 -6.35 -29.51 -0.84
CA ARG A 83 -4.97 -29.45 -0.37
C ARG A 83 -4.49 -28.00 -0.25
N ARG A 84 -3.95 -27.72 0.93
CA ARG A 84 -3.18 -26.56 1.34
C ARG A 84 -2.00 -26.34 0.39
N ALA A 85 -1.97 -25.22 -0.32
CA ALA A 85 -0.72 -24.67 -0.86
C ALA A 85 0.13 -24.26 0.35
N ALA A 86 1.35 -24.80 0.44
CA ALA A 86 2.29 -24.40 1.48
C ALA A 86 2.71 -22.94 1.20
N SER A 87 2.14 -22.01 1.95
CA SER A 87 2.72 -20.68 2.10
C SER A 87 4.11 -20.83 2.72
N LEU A 88 5.11 -20.07 2.24
CA LEU A 88 6.37 -19.89 2.96
C LEU A 88 6.07 -19.64 4.46
N PRO A 89 6.93 -20.10 5.38
CA PRO A 89 6.86 -19.64 6.76
C PRO A 89 6.71 -18.12 6.75
N HIS A 90 5.82 -17.58 7.57
CA HIS A 90 5.67 -16.13 7.73
C HIS A 90 7.01 -15.53 8.18
N ALA A 91 7.90 -15.24 7.23
CA ALA A 91 9.03 -14.36 7.44
C ALA A 91 8.42 -13.05 7.93
N SER A 92 8.80 -12.67 9.13
CA SER A 92 8.32 -11.43 9.72
C SER A 92 8.78 -10.28 8.81
N ALA A 93 8.01 -9.19 8.73
CA ALA A 93 8.39 -7.99 7.97
C ALA A 93 9.80 -7.45 8.34
N THR A 94 10.34 -7.90 9.48
CA THR A 94 11.67 -7.60 10.03
C THR A 94 12.80 -8.49 9.52
N ASP A 95 12.54 -9.55 8.77
CA ASP A 95 13.59 -10.48 8.30
C ASP A 95 14.24 -10.05 6.96
N PHE A 96 13.65 -9.08 6.27
CA PHE A 96 14.18 -8.54 5.02
C PHE A 96 15.00 -7.28 5.27
N ASP A 97 16.24 -7.33 4.81
CA ASP A 97 17.21 -6.24 4.85
C ASP A 97 17.18 -5.51 3.50
N PHE A 98 16.39 -4.44 3.44
CA PHE A 98 16.12 -3.66 2.23
C PHE A 98 17.18 -2.58 2.03
N ALA A 99 17.63 -2.40 0.79
CA ALA A 99 18.82 -1.61 0.50
C ALA A 99 18.52 -0.16 0.09
N LEU A 100 17.28 0.15 -0.32
CA LEU A 100 16.95 1.46 -0.92
C LEU A 100 17.33 2.63 -0.01
N HIS A 101 16.85 2.64 1.24
CA HIS A 101 17.07 3.77 2.12
C HIS A 101 18.53 3.91 2.55
N ASP A 102 19.19 2.79 2.88
CA ASP A 102 20.61 2.80 3.28
C ASP A 102 21.52 3.24 2.13
N ALA A 103 21.22 2.82 0.90
CA ALA A 103 21.94 3.25 -0.30
C ALA A 103 21.76 4.75 -0.59
N LEU A 104 20.56 5.30 -0.39
CA LEU A 104 20.32 6.74 -0.56
C LEU A 104 20.99 7.56 0.55
N GLU A 105 20.92 7.11 1.80
CA GLU A 105 21.55 7.79 2.94
C GLU A 105 23.07 7.82 2.83
N SER A 106 23.70 6.71 2.44
CA SER A 106 25.15 6.66 2.15
C SER A 106 25.56 7.55 0.98
N SER A 107 24.62 7.89 0.09
CA SER A 107 24.80 8.86 -1.00
C SER A 107 24.56 10.31 -0.58
N GLY A 108 24.30 10.57 0.71
CA GLY A 108 24.03 11.90 1.26
C GLY A 108 22.60 12.40 1.05
N ILE A 109 21.66 11.53 0.67
CA ILE A 109 20.24 11.89 0.56
C ILE A 109 19.56 11.58 1.89
N ASP A 110 18.92 12.58 2.49
CA ASP A 110 18.14 12.36 3.71
C ASP A 110 16.95 11.44 3.44
N THR A 111 16.88 10.33 4.18
CA THR A 111 15.81 9.33 4.09
C THR A 111 14.92 9.30 5.33
N SER A 112 15.08 10.25 6.25
CA SER A 112 14.33 10.30 7.52
C SER A 112 12.82 10.21 7.31
N HIS A 113 12.26 11.06 6.44
CA HIS A 113 10.82 11.09 6.13
C HIS A 113 10.35 9.84 5.37
N ALA A 114 11.16 9.33 4.43
CA ALA A 114 10.86 8.10 3.70
C ALA A 114 10.79 6.88 4.64
N ARG A 115 11.76 6.74 5.55
CA ARG A 115 11.78 5.69 6.57
C ARG A 115 10.60 5.81 7.52
N GLU A 116 10.23 7.02 7.93
CA GLU A 116 9.09 7.22 8.84
C GLU A 116 7.76 6.85 8.15
N ALA A 117 7.58 7.25 6.89
CA ALA A 117 6.44 6.83 6.09
C ALA A 117 6.39 5.29 5.91
N ARG A 118 7.55 4.64 5.69
CA ARG A 118 7.63 3.17 5.64
C ARG A 118 7.22 2.51 6.95
N LYS A 119 7.68 3.03 8.11
CA LYS A 119 7.25 2.52 9.42
C LYS A 119 5.74 2.64 9.59
N GLY A 120 5.17 3.78 9.19
CA GLY A 120 3.72 4.00 9.19
C GLY A 120 2.97 2.97 8.33
N PHE A 121 3.47 2.70 7.12
CA PHE A 121 2.94 1.64 6.25
C PHE A 121 3.02 0.26 6.90
N ILE A 122 4.19 -0.09 7.47
CA ILE A 122 4.42 -1.38 8.16
C ILE A 122 3.45 -1.54 9.34
N SER A 123 3.24 -0.48 10.13
CA SER A 123 2.29 -0.50 11.24
C SER A 123 0.88 -0.87 10.79
N GLN A 124 0.43 -0.34 9.64
CA GLN A 124 -0.91 -0.64 9.11
C GLN A 124 -1.02 -2.07 8.57
N ILE A 125 -0.01 -2.57 7.83
CA ILE A 125 -0.06 -3.93 7.31
C ILE A 125 0.09 -5.00 8.39
N ASN A 126 0.73 -4.68 9.52
CA ASN A 126 0.84 -5.60 10.66
C ASN A 126 -0.50 -5.87 11.35
N GLU A 127 -1.50 -5.01 11.14
CA GLU A 127 -2.87 -5.19 11.64
C GLU A 127 -3.71 -6.15 10.76
N LEU A 128 -3.19 -6.56 9.60
CA LEU A 128 -3.86 -7.48 8.66
C LEU A 128 -3.71 -8.95 9.09
N SER A 129 -4.72 -9.51 9.77
CA SER A 129 -4.83 -10.97 9.89
C SER A 129 -5.39 -11.58 8.60
N ASN A 130 -5.39 -12.91 8.51
CA ASN A 130 -5.93 -13.65 7.36
C ASN A 130 -7.38 -13.24 7.03
N VAL A 131 -8.18 -12.94 8.05
CA VAL A 131 -9.57 -12.50 7.86
C VAL A 131 -9.62 -11.10 7.26
N GLU A 132 -8.86 -10.14 7.79
CA GLU A 132 -8.85 -8.77 7.28
C GLU A 132 -8.37 -8.69 5.83
N ARG A 133 -7.42 -9.55 5.44
CA ARG A 133 -6.87 -9.63 4.08
C ARG A 133 -7.92 -10.01 3.05
N GLU A 134 -8.80 -10.95 3.40
CA GLU A 134 -9.89 -11.45 2.53
C GLU A 134 -11.18 -10.62 2.65
N THR A 135 -11.26 -9.73 3.64
CA THR A 135 -12.44 -8.89 3.85
C THR A 135 -12.52 -7.79 2.79
N SER A 136 -13.75 -7.50 2.34
CA SER A 136 -14.06 -6.37 1.45
C SER A 136 -13.59 -5.03 2.03
N ILE A 137 -13.07 -4.15 1.17
CA ILE A 137 -12.49 -2.86 1.56
C ILE A 137 -13.42 -1.96 2.38
N SER A 138 -14.74 -2.02 2.14
CA SER A 138 -15.75 -1.21 2.85
C SER A 138 -16.18 -1.80 4.19
N ILE A 139 -15.88 -3.08 4.45
CA ILE A 139 -16.28 -3.81 5.67
C ILE A 139 -15.13 -3.85 6.66
N ASN A 140 -13.88 -3.89 6.18
CA ASN A 140 -12.69 -3.92 7.03
C ASN A 140 -12.67 -2.74 8.01
N ARG A 141 -12.43 -3.02 9.29
CA ARG A 141 -12.44 -2.01 10.38
C ARG A 141 -11.09 -1.83 11.06
N ARG A 142 -10.13 -2.72 10.82
CA ARG A 142 -8.84 -2.66 11.52
C ARG A 142 -7.90 -1.70 10.80
N VAL A 143 -7.77 -1.88 9.49
CA VAL A 143 -6.79 -1.13 8.71
C VAL A 143 -7.41 0.13 8.12
N ASP A 144 -6.72 1.24 8.33
CA ASP A 144 -7.02 2.52 7.69
C ASP A 144 -6.36 2.55 6.31
N LEU A 145 -7.15 2.29 5.27
CA LEU A 145 -6.64 2.22 3.89
C LEU A 145 -6.28 3.62 3.39
N GLY A 146 -6.98 4.66 3.86
CA GLY A 146 -6.65 6.06 3.59
C GLY A 146 -5.24 6.41 4.08
N ARG A 147 -4.97 6.13 5.36
CA ARG A 147 -3.65 6.34 5.98
C ARG A 147 -2.58 5.49 5.31
N THR A 148 -2.88 4.22 5.04
CA THR A 148 -1.94 3.31 4.34
C THR A 148 -1.54 3.85 2.96
N ALA A 149 -2.51 4.32 2.17
CA ALA A 149 -2.25 4.91 0.85
C ALA A 149 -1.51 6.26 0.92
N LEU A 150 -1.71 7.04 1.98
CA LEU A 150 -0.98 8.27 2.22
C LEU A 150 0.46 8.02 2.67
N TYR A 151 0.74 6.99 3.48
CA TYR A 151 2.11 6.59 3.79
C TYR A 151 2.89 6.14 2.55
N ILE A 152 2.25 5.37 1.67
CA ILE A 152 2.79 5.05 0.34
C ILE A 152 3.18 6.33 -0.41
N ALA A 153 2.29 7.32 -0.44
CA ALA A 153 2.55 8.57 -1.14
C ALA A 153 3.62 9.43 -0.45
N ALA A 154 3.66 9.48 0.88
CA ALA A 154 4.61 10.28 1.65
C ALA A 154 6.03 9.78 1.45
N GLU A 155 6.21 8.46 1.41
CA GLU A 155 7.49 7.86 1.11
C GLU A 155 7.93 8.16 -0.33
N ASP A 156 7.08 7.89 -1.32
CA ASP A 156 7.41 8.12 -2.72
C ASP A 156 7.58 9.61 -3.05
N ASP A 157 6.98 10.53 -2.28
CA ASP A 157 7.24 11.96 -2.33
C ASP A 157 8.62 12.29 -1.74
N SER A 158 8.94 11.79 -0.53
CA SER A 158 10.24 12.00 0.12
C SER A 158 11.41 11.45 -0.70
N LEU A 159 11.23 10.37 -1.46
CA LEU A 159 12.29 9.78 -2.29
C LEU A 159 12.65 10.65 -3.51
N ILE A 160 11.75 11.54 -3.94
CA ILE A 160 11.95 12.41 -5.11
C ILE A 160 12.14 13.87 -4.71
N SER A 161 11.39 14.33 -3.72
CA SER A 161 11.35 15.71 -3.32
C SER A 161 12.65 16.11 -2.63
N HIS A 162 13.17 17.28 -2.98
CA HIS A 162 14.23 17.94 -2.21
C HIS A 162 13.66 18.79 -1.06
N SER A 163 12.35 18.68 -0.80
CA SER A 163 11.69 19.35 0.31
C SER A 163 12.16 18.78 1.63
N SER A 164 12.51 19.66 2.57
CA SER A 164 12.73 19.29 3.98
C SER A 164 11.42 19.01 4.74
N VAL A 165 10.28 19.35 4.14
CA VAL A 165 8.95 19.19 4.73
C VAL A 165 8.31 17.90 4.19
N PRO A 166 7.85 17.00 5.08
CA PRO A 166 7.18 15.76 4.68
C PRO A 166 5.78 16.03 4.13
N LEU A 167 5.26 15.09 3.33
CA LEU A 167 3.86 15.10 2.90
C LEU A 167 2.95 15.12 4.15
N PRO A 168 2.02 16.08 4.28
CA PRO A 168 1.19 16.23 5.47
C PRO A 168 0.06 15.18 5.48
N VAL A 169 0.39 13.95 5.90
CA VAL A 169 -0.53 12.80 5.93
C VAL A 169 -1.82 13.15 6.67
N ASP A 170 -1.73 13.71 7.88
CA ASP A 170 -2.89 14.02 8.71
C ASP A 170 -3.82 15.05 8.06
N ALA A 171 -3.27 16.07 7.39
CA ALA A 171 -4.09 17.07 6.68
C ALA A 171 -4.87 16.44 5.50
N PHE A 172 -4.32 15.42 4.84
CA PHE A 172 -5.05 14.69 3.79
C PHE A 172 -6.08 13.71 4.35
N LEU A 173 -5.88 13.18 5.56
CA LEU A 173 -6.90 12.40 6.27
C LEU A 173 -8.06 13.30 6.71
N GLU A 174 -7.78 14.46 7.30
CA GLU A 174 -8.81 15.47 7.62
C GLU A 174 -9.62 15.85 6.37
N ARG A 175 -8.96 15.97 5.22
CA ARG A 175 -9.66 16.25 3.95
C ARG A 175 -10.59 15.12 3.51
N LEU A 176 -10.29 13.87 3.86
CA LEU A 176 -11.13 12.70 3.62
C LEU A 176 -12.33 12.69 4.58
N ASP A 177 -12.11 13.08 5.82
CA ASP A 177 -13.16 13.24 6.83
C ASP A 177 -14.10 14.40 6.45
N ASP A 178 -13.56 15.54 6.03
CA ASP A 178 -14.32 16.68 5.49
C ASP A 178 -15.13 16.30 4.25
N LEU A 179 -14.59 15.43 3.41
CA LEU A 179 -15.32 14.90 2.26
C LEU A 179 -16.52 14.06 2.72
N SER A 180 -16.36 13.28 3.79
CA SER A 180 -17.45 12.51 4.40
C SER A 180 -18.47 13.43 5.09
N LEU A 181 -18.01 14.42 5.86
CA LEU A 181 -18.85 15.37 6.59
C LEU A 181 -19.66 16.24 5.63
N GLY A 182 -19.04 16.63 4.52
CA GLY A 182 -19.70 17.39 3.46
C GLY A 182 -20.86 16.64 2.79
N TYR A 183 -20.99 15.32 2.97
CA TYR A 183 -22.18 14.59 2.50
C TYR A 183 -23.41 14.85 3.38
N CYS A 184 -23.22 15.14 4.67
CA CYS A 184 -24.33 15.35 5.61
C CYS A 184 -25.22 16.54 5.21
N SER A 185 -24.67 17.56 4.56
CA SER A 185 -25.47 18.67 3.99
C SER A 185 -26.30 18.28 2.76
N HIS A 186 -26.04 17.12 2.17
CA HIS A 186 -26.80 16.55 1.03
C HIS A 186 -27.68 15.37 1.42
N TYR A 187 -27.59 14.96 2.67
CA TYR A 187 -28.39 13.87 3.19
C TYR A 187 -29.85 14.32 3.34
N ASN A 188 -30.70 13.84 2.45
CA ASN A 188 -32.13 14.19 2.40
C ASN A 188 -33.00 13.02 2.87
N SER A 189 -34.25 13.30 3.25
CA SER A 189 -35.25 12.28 3.60
C SER A 189 -35.48 11.25 2.49
N LEU A 190 -35.35 11.67 1.21
CA LEU A 190 -35.41 10.80 0.03
C LEU A 190 -34.28 9.75 0.02
N SER A 191 -33.08 10.09 0.49
CA SER A 191 -31.98 9.13 0.64
C SER A 191 -32.26 8.08 1.71
N ARG A 192 -33.28 8.29 2.56
CA ARG A 192 -33.72 7.36 3.61
C ARG A 192 -34.79 6.38 3.15
N SER A 193 -35.37 6.60 1.98
CA SER A 193 -36.51 5.82 1.50
C SER A 193 -36.16 4.37 1.20
N SER A 194 -34.93 4.09 0.76
CA SER A 194 -34.41 2.73 0.56
C SER A 194 -32.89 2.68 0.67
N ARG A 195 -32.33 1.48 0.89
CA ARG A 195 -30.88 1.25 0.92
C ARG A 195 -30.22 1.62 -0.42
N GLU A 196 -30.91 1.40 -1.53
CA GLU A 196 -30.43 1.68 -2.88
C GLU A 196 -30.41 3.19 -3.14
N ASN A 197 -31.46 3.90 -2.74
CA ASN A 197 -31.53 5.35 -2.86
C ASN A 197 -30.46 6.03 -2.01
N PHE A 198 -30.12 5.46 -0.84
CA PHE A 198 -28.98 5.90 -0.04
C PHE A 198 -27.67 5.76 -0.83
N LEU A 199 -27.37 4.57 -1.35
CA LEU A 199 -26.13 4.31 -2.08
C LEU A 199 -26.03 5.14 -3.38
N GLU A 200 -27.12 5.26 -4.14
CA GLU A 200 -27.17 6.09 -5.35
C GLU A 200 -26.94 7.57 -5.02
N SER A 201 -27.42 8.05 -3.87
CA SER A 201 -27.16 9.42 -3.43
C SER A 201 -25.68 9.67 -3.10
N ILE A 202 -24.96 8.66 -2.62
CA ILE A 202 -23.50 8.74 -2.39
C ILE A 202 -22.77 8.83 -3.74
N GLU A 203 -23.16 8.02 -4.72
CA GLU A 203 -22.58 8.06 -6.06
C GLU A 203 -22.79 9.43 -6.73
N LYS A 204 -24.01 9.98 -6.65
CA LYS A 204 -24.33 11.34 -7.11
C LYS A 204 -23.49 12.39 -6.37
N TYR A 205 -23.32 12.25 -5.07
CA TYR A 205 -22.49 13.16 -4.29
C TYR A 205 -21.01 13.13 -4.73
N LEU A 206 -20.42 11.94 -4.86
CA LEU A 206 -19.01 11.78 -5.23
C LEU A 206 -18.73 12.23 -6.66
N TYR A 207 -19.48 11.69 -7.62
CA TYR A 207 -19.14 11.84 -9.03
C TYR A 207 -19.75 13.08 -9.68
N VAL A 208 -20.97 13.45 -9.29
CA VAL A 208 -21.65 14.64 -9.86
C VAL A 208 -21.32 15.88 -9.05
N LYS A 209 -21.53 15.86 -7.73
CA LYS A 209 -21.41 17.07 -6.90
C LYS A 209 -19.96 17.43 -6.55
N LYS A 210 -19.15 16.44 -6.17
CA LYS A 210 -17.72 16.63 -5.87
C LYS A 210 -16.84 16.50 -7.10
N GLY A 211 -17.40 16.05 -8.23
CA GLY A 211 -16.72 16.03 -9.52
C GLY A 211 -15.56 15.03 -9.62
N PHE A 212 -15.57 13.98 -8.78
CA PHE A 212 -14.59 12.91 -8.92
C PHE A 212 -14.80 12.19 -10.26
N ARG A 213 -13.70 11.99 -10.99
CA ARG A 213 -13.71 11.33 -12.30
C ARG A 213 -12.58 10.33 -12.41
N ARG A 214 -12.80 9.28 -13.19
CA ARG A 214 -11.77 8.31 -13.53
C ARG A 214 -10.79 8.91 -14.53
N SER A 215 -9.49 8.79 -14.27
CA SER A 215 -8.46 9.20 -15.24
C SER A 215 -8.50 8.26 -16.45
N SER A 216 -8.41 8.84 -17.65
CA SER A 216 -8.53 8.12 -18.92
C SER A 216 -7.32 7.20 -19.14
N ALA A 217 -7.59 5.96 -19.52
CA ALA A 217 -6.56 4.98 -19.86
C ALA A 217 -5.79 5.28 -21.17
N LYS A 218 -6.25 6.26 -21.97
CA LYS A 218 -5.58 6.65 -23.23
C LYS A 218 -4.26 7.38 -23.01
N ASN A 219 -4.09 7.98 -21.84
CA ASN A 219 -2.81 8.55 -21.43
C ASN A 219 -2.13 7.48 -20.57
N LEU A 220 -0.87 7.13 -20.89
CA LEU A 220 0.02 6.37 -19.99
C LEU A 220 -0.29 6.78 -18.55
N ALA A 221 -0.74 5.82 -17.72
CA ALA A 221 -1.45 6.09 -16.47
C ALA A 221 -0.81 7.27 -15.72
N GLU A 222 -1.48 8.42 -15.73
CA GLU A 222 -0.92 9.65 -15.16
C GLU A 222 -0.55 9.33 -13.70
N PRO A 223 0.74 9.40 -13.30
CA PRO A 223 1.16 8.88 -12.00
C PRO A 223 0.41 9.55 -10.82
N ARG A 224 -0.06 10.78 -11.01
CA ARG A 224 -0.90 11.51 -10.05
C ARG A 224 -2.21 10.78 -9.74
N ALA A 225 -2.80 10.08 -10.70
CA ALA A 225 -4.04 9.33 -10.51
C ALA A 225 -3.87 8.07 -9.64
N LEU A 226 -2.63 7.69 -9.32
CA LEU A 226 -2.29 6.54 -8.48
C LEU A 226 -2.11 6.89 -6.99
N TYR A 227 -2.01 8.17 -6.64
CA TYR A 227 -1.80 8.62 -5.26
C TYR A 227 -3.01 9.30 -4.66
N LEU A 228 -3.42 8.90 -3.45
CA LEU A 228 -4.62 9.42 -2.78
C LEU A 228 -4.59 10.95 -2.61
N HIS A 229 -3.49 11.53 -2.13
CA HIS A 229 -3.37 12.98 -1.93
C HIS A 229 -3.61 13.79 -3.22
N SER A 230 -3.12 13.26 -4.35
CA SER A 230 -3.26 13.86 -5.67
C SER A 230 -4.71 13.73 -6.16
N VAL A 231 -5.35 12.59 -5.95
CA VAL A 231 -6.76 12.36 -6.32
C VAL A 231 -7.71 13.25 -5.50
N LEU A 232 -7.47 13.41 -4.19
CA LEU A 232 -8.26 14.30 -3.33
C LEU A 232 -8.17 15.77 -3.75
N THR A 233 -7.03 16.18 -4.32
CA THR A 233 -6.80 17.55 -4.78
C THR A 233 -7.39 17.78 -6.18
N HIS A 234 -7.09 16.91 -7.15
CA HIS A 234 -7.45 17.11 -8.55
C HIS A 234 -8.81 16.51 -8.94
N ARG A 235 -9.41 15.72 -8.05
CA ARG A 235 -10.66 14.98 -8.27
C ARG A 235 -10.58 14.06 -9.49
N SER A 236 -9.38 13.62 -9.86
CA SER A 236 -9.15 12.67 -10.95
C SER A 236 -8.24 11.55 -10.48
N GLY A 237 -8.70 10.31 -10.59
CA GLY A 237 -8.00 9.15 -10.02
C GLY A 237 -8.23 7.86 -10.77
N SER A 238 -7.41 6.85 -10.46
CA SER A 238 -7.62 5.48 -10.92
C SER A 238 -8.87 4.86 -10.26
N ALA A 239 -9.41 3.79 -10.85
CA ALA A 239 -10.50 3.05 -10.24
C ALA A 239 -10.18 2.59 -8.80
N LEU A 240 -8.92 2.22 -8.53
CA LEU A 240 -8.46 1.82 -7.19
C LEU A 240 -8.57 2.96 -6.18
N MET A 241 -8.07 4.15 -6.53
CA MET A 241 -8.13 5.31 -5.63
C MET A 241 -9.56 5.78 -5.41
N LEU A 242 -10.42 5.70 -6.45
CA LEU A 242 -11.84 6.01 -6.31
C LEU A 242 -12.56 4.98 -5.42
N SER A 243 -12.26 3.69 -5.56
CA SER A 243 -12.78 2.63 -4.67
C SER A 243 -12.34 2.83 -3.23
N LEU A 244 -11.09 3.23 -3.01
CA LEU A 244 -10.56 3.54 -1.69
C LEU A 244 -11.33 4.71 -1.07
N ILE A 245 -11.44 5.85 -1.76
CA ILE A 245 -12.20 7.01 -1.28
C ILE A 245 -13.65 6.61 -0.96
N HIS A 246 -14.28 5.83 -1.83
CA HIS A 246 -15.64 5.36 -1.62
C HIS A 246 -15.75 4.46 -0.38
N SER A 247 -14.75 3.60 -0.12
CA SER A 247 -14.71 2.74 1.06
C SER A 247 -14.55 3.52 2.36
N GLU A 248 -13.68 4.53 2.38
CA GLU A 248 -13.42 5.32 3.59
C GLU A 248 -14.62 6.20 3.97
N ILE A 249 -15.34 6.73 3.00
CA ILE A 249 -16.61 7.43 3.25
C ILE A 249 -17.65 6.49 3.86
N LEU A 250 -17.79 5.27 3.34
CA LEU A 250 -18.73 4.28 3.89
C LEU A 250 -18.36 3.84 5.31
N LYS A 251 -17.05 3.69 5.60
CA LYS A 251 -16.56 3.43 6.96
C LYS A 251 -16.90 4.58 7.90
N MET A 252 -16.74 5.84 7.47
CA MET A 252 -17.17 6.99 8.28
C MET A 252 -18.66 6.98 8.55
N PHE A 253 -19.49 6.73 7.53
CA PHE A 253 -20.95 6.66 7.72
C PHE A 253 -21.38 5.56 8.68
N ARG A 254 -20.67 4.43 8.68
CA ARG A 254 -20.87 3.37 9.66
C ARG A 254 -20.52 3.83 11.07
N LEU A 255 -19.38 4.50 11.25
CA LEU A 255 -18.98 5.05 12.55
C LEU A 255 -19.98 6.09 13.08
N TRP A 256 -20.57 6.90 12.20
CA TRP A 256 -21.62 7.87 12.56
C TRP A 256 -23.01 7.24 12.73
N GLY A 257 -23.16 5.94 12.48
CA GLY A 257 -24.44 5.24 12.56
C GLY A 257 -25.44 5.62 11.47
N LEU A 258 -24.95 6.18 10.35
CA LEU A 258 -25.74 6.43 9.13
C LEU A 258 -25.87 5.18 8.25
N LEU A 259 -24.97 4.22 8.43
CA LEU A 259 -24.95 2.95 7.70
C LEU A 259 -25.05 1.77 8.68
N ASP A 260 -26.18 1.06 8.67
CA ASP A 260 -26.51 -0.06 9.56
C ASP A 260 -26.49 -1.45 8.87
N PHE A 261 -26.17 -1.49 7.57
CA PHE A 261 -26.05 -2.72 6.79
C PHE A 261 -24.68 -2.84 6.12
N ASP A 262 -24.29 -4.06 5.74
CA ASP A 262 -23.03 -4.32 5.04
C ASP A 262 -23.11 -3.93 3.57
N VAL A 263 -22.12 -3.14 3.14
CA VAL A 263 -22.00 -2.63 1.78
C VAL A 263 -20.74 -3.19 1.17
N GLU A 264 -20.82 -3.62 -0.08
CA GLU A 264 -19.69 -3.99 -0.91
C GLU A 264 -19.51 -2.97 -2.03
N ILE A 265 -18.28 -2.83 -2.52
CA ILE A 265 -17.95 -1.96 -3.64
C ILE A 265 -17.66 -2.83 -4.85
N PHE A 266 -18.47 -2.66 -5.88
CA PHE A 266 -18.24 -3.22 -7.20
C PHE A 266 -17.05 -2.50 -7.85
N PHE A 267 -15.96 -3.23 -8.08
CA PHE A 267 -14.78 -2.70 -8.75
C PHE A 267 -14.87 -2.85 -10.27
N PRO A 268 -14.80 -1.76 -11.05
CA PRO A 268 -14.86 -1.81 -12.50
C PRO A 268 -13.55 -2.32 -13.11
N HIS A 269 -13.63 -3.38 -13.92
CA HIS A 269 -12.49 -3.91 -14.69
C HIS A 269 -12.35 -3.29 -16.09
N ASP A 270 -13.38 -2.58 -16.55
CA ASP A 270 -13.34 -1.83 -17.81
C ASP A 270 -12.54 -0.53 -17.66
N HIS A 271 -12.42 0.25 -18.73
CA HIS A 271 -11.58 1.46 -18.77
C HIS A 271 -12.31 2.74 -18.33
N TYR A 272 -13.65 2.71 -18.27
CA TYR A 272 -14.49 3.89 -18.07
C TYR A 272 -15.39 3.80 -16.83
N GLY A 273 -15.68 2.59 -16.36
CA GLY A 273 -16.55 2.34 -15.23
C GLY A 273 -16.06 3.01 -13.95
N LEU A 274 -17.02 3.43 -13.14
CA LEU A 274 -16.79 4.01 -11.82
C LEU A 274 -17.11 2.96 -10.76
N PRO A 275 -16.39 2.95 -9.62
CA PRO A 275 -16.74 2.13 -8.46
C PRO A 275 -18.16 2.44 -7.97
N ARG A 276 -18.92 1.38 -7.68
CA ARG A 276 -20.31 1.50 -7.24
C ARG A 276 -20.54 0.71 -5.97
N ALA A 277 -21.31 1.27 -5.05
CA ALA A 277 -21.63 0.59 -3.80
C ALA A 277 -22.96 -0.13 -3.91
N TYR A 278 -23.04 -1.33 -3.32
CA TYR A 278 -24.27 -2.11 -3.30
C TYR A 278 -24.42 -2.85 -1.96
N ASP A 279 -25.67 -3.18 -1.60
CA ASP A 279 -25.98 -3.95 -0.40
C ASP A 279 -25.45 -5.39 -0.55
N LYS A 280 -24.62 -5.83 0.40
CA LYS A 280 -24.05 -7.17 0.44
C LYS A 280 -25.11 -8.27 0.40
N GLN A 281 -26.31 -8.02 0.95
CA GLN A 281 -27.40 -9.00 0.91
C GLN A 281 -27.92 -9.28 -0.51
N LYS A 282 -27.62 -8.39 -1.46
CA LYS A 282 -27.97 -8.55 -2.88
C LYS A 282 -26.82 -9.08 -3.73
N SER A 283 -25.69 -9.41 -3.12
CA SER A 283 -24.51 -9.95 -3.79
C SER A 283 -24.85 -11.28 -4.47
N LYS A 284 -24.48 -11.41 -5.73
CA LYS A 284 -24.60 -12.64 -6.52
C LYS A 284 -23.24 -13.31 -6.65
N GLU A 285 -23.21 -14.61 -6.93
CA GLU A 285 -21.95 -15.31 -7.25
C GLU A 285 -21.21 -14.67 -8.43
N SER A 286 -21.94 -14.07 -9.38
CA SER A 286 -21.37 -13.31 -10.50
C SER A 286 -20.59 -12.06 -10.08
N ASP A 287 -20.84 -11.54 -8.88
CA ASP A 287 -20.27 -10.28 -8.40
C ASP A 287 -18.92 -10.51 -7.70
N GLN A 288 -18.64 -11.74 -7.25
CA GLN A 288 -17.40 -12.16 -6.61
C GLN A 288 -16.11 -11.66 -7.29
N PRO A 289 -15.93 -11.80 -8.63
CA PRO A 289 -14.73 -11.28 -9.30
C PRO A 289 -14.56 -9.76 -9.20
N HIS A 290 -15.63 -9.02 -8.90
CA HIS A 290 -15.65 -7.55 -8.78
C HIS A 290 -15.53 -7.06 -7.34
N ILE A 291 -15.58 -7.94 -6.34
CA ILE A 291 -15.40 -7.56 -4.93
C ILE A 291 -13.91 -7.34 -4.68
N MET A 292 -13.55 -6.10 -4.33
CA MET A 292 -12.18 -5.78 -3.95
C MET A 292 -11.95 -6.08 -2.47
N THR A 293 -11.03 -6.99 -2.16
CA THR A 293 -10.54 -7.22 -0.80
C THR A 293 -9.44 -6.22 -0.43
N VAL A 294 -9.14 -6.09 0.86
CA VAL A 294 -8.03 -5.23 1.33
C VAL A 294 -6.69 -5.67 0.74
N GLN A 295 -6.41 -6.97 0.75
CA GLN A 295 -5.18 -7.50 0.16
C GLN A 295 -5.08 -7.16 -1.34
N MET A 296 -6.16 -7.39 -2.10
CA MET A 296 -6.19 -7.11 -3.53
C MET A 296 -6.02 -5.62 -3.83
N LEU A 297 -6.63 -4.74 -3.05
CA LEU A 297 -6.50 -3.29 -3.23
C LEU A 297 -5.03 -2.87 -3.07
N LEU A 298 -4.40 -3.25 -1.96
CA LEU A 298 -3.01 -2.87 -1.67
C LEU A 298 -2.04 -3.47 -2.70
N GLU A 299 -2.19 -4.75 -3.04
CA GLU A 299 -1.39 -5.39 -4.09
C GLU A 299 -1.56 -4.66 -5.44
N LYS A 300 -2.79 -4.35 -5.87
CA LYS A 300 -3.03 -3.65 -7.14
C LYS A 300 -2.49 -2.22 -7.13
N VAL A 301 -2.59 -1.50 -6.01
CA VAL A 301 -2.00 -0.15 -5.87
C VAL A 301 -0.49 -0.23 -6.05
N LEU A 302 0.18 -1.11 -5.32
CA LEU A 302 1.63 -1.25 -5.39
C LEU A 302 2.10 -1.76 -6.75
N ARG A 303 1.40 -2.73 -7.37
CA ARG A 303 1.70 -3.21 -8.72
C ARG A 303 1.52 -2.12 -9.78
N ASN A 304 0.50 -1.27 -9.65
CA ASN A 304 0.32 -0.13 -10.54
C ASN A 304 1.44 0.91 -10.39
N LEU A 305 1.89 1.19 -9.16
CA LEU A 305 3.02 2.07 -8.91
C LEU A 305 4.31 1.48 -9.49
N LYS A 306 4.58 0.19 -9.21
CA LYS A 306 5.71 -0.55 -9.78
C LYS A 306 5.72 -0.46 -11.31
N ALA A 307 4.60 -0.72 -11.97
CA ALA A 307 4.50 -0.64 -13.43
C ALA A 307 4.66 0.79 -13.95
N ALA A 308 4.04 1.78 -13.31
CA ALA A 308 4.12 3.19 -13.71
C ALA A 308 5.53 3.77 -13.58
N PHE A 309 6.28 3.33 -12.58
CA PHE A 309 7.63 3.78 -12.29
C PHE A 309 8.71 2.81 -12.78
N TRP A 310 8.37 1.69 -13.41
CA TRP A 310 9.38 0.78 -13.95
C TRP A 310 10.25 1.53 -14.98
N PRO A 311 11.59 1.57 -14.87
CA PRO A 311 12.45 2.34 -15.78
C PRO A 311 12.46 1.86 -17.24
N PHE A 312 12.07 0.59 -17.47
CA PHE A 312 12.20 -0.11 -18.74
C PHE A 312 10.83 -0.30 -19.43
N GLN A 313 10.24 0.77 -19.98
CA GLN A 313 8.81 0.80 -20.39
C GLN A 313 8.51 0.42 -21.85
N HIS A 314 9.51 0.25 -22.72
CA HIS A 314 9.32 0.24 -24.18
C HIS A 314 8.98 -1.13 -24.83
N ASP A 315 8.35 -2.03 -24.09
CA ASP A 315 7.70 -3.22 -24.64
C ASP A 315 6.42 -3.50 -23.84
N HIS A 316 5.31 -3.89 -24.46
CA HIS A 316 4.09 -4.26 -23.73
C HIS A 316 3.84 -5.78 -23.71
N VAL A 317 4.60 -6.54 -24.49
CA VAL A 317 4.47 -8.00 -24.65
C VAL A 317 5.26 -8.73 -23.57
N ASP A 318 6.37 -8.14 -23.13
CA ASP A 318 7.25 -8.73 -22.11
C ASP A 318 6.85 -8.40 -20.68
N SER A 319 7.20 -9.30 -19.75
CA SER A 319 7.10 -9.02 -18.31
C SER A 319 8.06 -7.91 -17.89
N LEU A 320 7.74 -7.21 -16.79
CA LEU A 320 8.61 -6.13 -16.27
C LEU A 320 10.04 -6.63 -16.02
N PHE A 321 10.16 -7.84 -15.49
CA PHE A 321 11.44 -8.51 -15.29
C PHE A 321 12.22 -8.67 -16.59
N LEU A 322 11.62 -9.26 -17.63
CA LEU A 322 12.28 -9.47 -18.91
C LEU A 322 12.78 -8.16 -19.51
N ARG A 323 12.00 -7.09 -19.43
CA ARG A 323 12.44 -5.76 -19.91
C ARG A 323 13.70 -5.27 -19.19
N ALA A 324 13.79 -5.50 -17.88
CA ALA A 324 14.99 -5.15 -17.11
C ALA A 324 16.14 -6.14 -17.36
N ALA A 325 15.86 -7.42 -17.60
CA ALA A 325 16.86 -8.43 -17.92
C ALA A 325 17.47 -8.19 -19.32
N HIS A 326 16.66 -7.82 -20.32
CA HIS A 326 17.13 -7.35 -21.62
C HIS A 326 18.06 -6.15 -21.47
N ALA A 327 17.68 -5.18 -20.63
CA ALA A 327 18.54 -4.03 -20.35
C ALA A 327 19.87 -4.40 -19.67
N ALA A 328 19.93 -5.55 -19.00
CA ALA A 328 21.14 -6.10 -18.37
C ALA A 328 21.86 -7.13 -19.26
N ASN A 329 21.51 -7.25 -20.55
CA ASN A 329 22.03 -8.25 -21.48
C ASN A 329 21.91 -9.70 -20.96
N CYS A 330 20.90 -9.97 -20.13
CA CYS A 330 20.65 -11.28 -19.54
C CYS A 330 19.70 -12.14 -20.39
N VAL A 331 19.39 -11.76 -21.62
CA VAL A 331 18.54 -12.51 -22.55
C VAL A 331 19.25 -12.56 -23.90
N ASP A 332 19.39 -13.74 -24.50
CA ASP A 332 19.91 -13.86 -25.87
C ASP A 332 18.70 -13.86 -26.79
N GLY A 333 18.59 -12.88 -27.67
CA GLY A 333 17.55 -12.92 -28.71
C GLY A 333 17.71 -14.19 -29.55
N PRO A 334 16.61 -14.90 -29.91
CA PRO A 334 16.72 -16.00 -30.84
C PRO A 334 17.21 -15.46 -32.18
N ASN A 335 18.41 -15.89 -32.62
CA ASN A 335 18.99 -15.72 -33.96
C ASN A 335 18.52 -14.48 -34.75
N GLY A 336 19.15 -13.32 -34.57
CA GLY A 336 19.03 -12.20 -35.52
C GLY A 336 17.60 -11.65 -35.73
N SER A 337 16.63 -12.07 -34.92
CA SER A 337 15.28 -11.53 -34.91
C SER A 337 15.33 -10.18 -34.21
N GLN A 338 15.56 -9.13 -35.01
CA GLN A 338 15.28 -7.72 -34.71
C GLN A 338 14.90 -7.47 -33.25
N GLU A 339 15.89 -7.49 -32.35
CA GLU A 339 15.77 -6.71 -31.13
C GLU A 339 15.42 -5.32 -31.63
N SER A 340 14.21 -4.86 -31.29
CA SER A 340 13.72 -3.61 -31.83
C SER A 340 14.77 -2.58 -31.45
N ALA A 341 15.37 -1.89 -32.43
CA ALA A 341 16.40 -0.89 -32.14
C ALA A 341 15.92 0.12 -31.07
N TYR A 342 14.59 0.29 -30.95
CA TYR A 342 13.91 1.03 -29.90
C TYR A 342 14.02 0.43 -28.49
N GLN A 343 13.93 -0.90 -28.32
CA GLN A 343 14.13 -1.59 -27.03
C GLN A 343 15.56 -1.40 -26.53
N LEU A 344 16.55 -1.67 -27.39
CA LEU A 344 17.97 -1.51 -27.05
C LEU A 344 18.29 -0.03 -26.77
N ALA A 345 17.77 0.90 -27.57
CA ALA A 345 17.92 2.33 -27.33
C ALA A 345 17.24 2.77 -26.02
N SER A 346 16.06 2.25 -25.69
CA SER A 346 15.36 2.52 -24.43
C SER A 346 16.15 2.03 -23.23
N ALA A 347 16.61 0.78 -23.27
CA ALA A 347 17.42 0.16 -22.23
C ALA A 347 18.71 0.95 -22.01
N LYS A 348 19.46 1.24 -23.08
CA LYS A 348 20.66 2.07 -23.03
C LYS A 348 20.38 3.48 -22.54
N ALA A 349 19.25 4.09 -22.92
CA ALA A 349 18.85 5.40 -22.42
C ALA A 349 18.45 5.35 -20.93
N ALA A 350 17.87 4.26 -20.44
CA ALA A 350 17.62 4.05 -19.01
C ALA A 350 18.93 3.88 -18.24
N GLN A 351 19.80 3.01 -18.71
CA GLN A 351 21.12 2.77 -18.14
C GLN A 351 21.95 4.06 -18.09
N HIS A 352 22.07 4.78 -19.20
CA HIS A 352 22.79 6.04 -19.29
C HIS A 352 22.21 7.14 -18.38
N ARG A 353 20.90 7.13 -18.12
CA ARG A 353 20.28 8.03 -17.12
C ARG A 353 20.72 7.64 -15.70
N LEU A 354 20.68 6.35 -15.38
CA LEU A 354 21.09 5.84 -14.07
C LEU A 354 22.58 6.11 -13.80
N GLU A 355 23.43 5.90 -14.79
CA GLU A 355 24.88 6.20 -14.77
C GLU A 355 25.20 7.66 -14.48
N ARG A 356 24.31 8.59 -14.86
CA ARG A 356 24.45 10.03 -14.60
C ARG A 356 23.74 10.47 -13.31
N GLY A 357 23.27 9.54 -12.49
CA GLY A 357 22.50 9.84 -11.27
C GLY A 357 21.07 10.35 -11.54
N VAL A 358 20.57 10.24 -12.78
CA VAL A 358 19.21 10.64 -13.17
C VAL A 358 18.25 9.47 -12.99
N TRP A 359 17.78 9.31 -11.76
CA TRP A 359 16.94 8.17 -11.36
C TRP A 359 15.44 8.41 -11.57
N THR A 360 15.07 9.60 -12.01
CA THR A 360 13.67 10.06 -12.10
C THR A 360 13.36 10.55 -13.51
N SER A 361 12.30 10.04 -14.14
CA SER A 361 11.72 10.67 -15.33
C SER A 361 10.21 10.50 -15.35
N VAL A 362 9.49 11.60 -15.53
CA VAL A 362 8.02 11.67 -15.59
C VAL A 362 7.44 10.74 -16.67
N ARG A 363 8.23 10.35 -17.69
CA ARG A 363 7.78 9.51 -18.82
C ARG A 363 8.59 8.24 -19.04
N PHE A 364 9.67 8.02 -18.29
CA PHE A 364 10.61 6.93 -18.55
C PHE A 364 10.95 6.13 -17.27
N GLY A 365 10.02 6.12 -16.32
CA GLY A 365 10.13 5.46 -15.02
C GLY A 365 11.00 6.18 -13.99
N ASP A 366 10.97 5.65 -12.77
CA ASP A 366 11.66 6.14 -11.60
C ASP A 366 12.20 4.97 -10.77
N MET A 367 13.53 4.83 -10.70
CA MET A 367 14.17 3.69 -10.06
C MET A 367 13.88 3.63 -8.55
N ARG A 368 13.85 4.79 -7.87
CA ARG A 368 13.63 4.86 -6.42
C ARG A 368 12.22 4.40 -6.07
N ARG A 369 11.22 4.89 -6.82
CA ARG A 369 9.82 4.48 -6.63
C ARG A 369 9.57 3.04 -7.06
N ALA A 370 10.25 2.55 -8.10
CA ALA A 370 10.15 1.14 -8.52
C ALA A 370 10.70 0.19 -7.45
N LEU A 371 11.88 0.49 -6.88
CA LEU A 371 12.44 -0.26 -5.75
C LEU A 371 11.50 -0.21 -4.54
N SER A 372 11.08 1.00 -4.15
CA SER A 372 10.15 1.23 -3.03
C SER A 372 8.85 0.43 -3.18
N ALA A 373 8.28 0.34 -4.38
CA ALA A 373 7.09 -0.45 -4.65
C ALA A 373 7.33 -1.96 -4.54
N CYS A 374 8.48 -2.46 -5.00
CA CYS A 374 8.85 -3.88 -4.87
C CYS A 374 9.06 -4.28 -3.40
N GLU A 375 9.78 -3.46 -2.63
CA GLU A 375 9.98 -3.69 -1.19
C GLU A 375 8.65 -3.75 -0.44
N ARG A 376 7.72 -2.83 -0.72
CA ARG A 376 6.36 -2.85 -0.14
C ARG A 376 5.55 -4.06 -0.56
N LEU A 377 5.70 -4.55 -1.79
CA LEU A 377 5.05 -5.77 -2.24
C LEU A 377 5.57 -6.98 -1.47
N ILE A 378 6.90 -7.10 -1.31
CA ILE A 378 7.55 -8.16 -0.52
C ILE A 378 7.07 -8.11 0.94
N LEU A 379 7.02 -6.91 1.54
CA LEU A 379 6.51 -6.69 2.90
C LEU A 379 5.03 -7.08 3.06
N LEU A 380 4.19 -6.73 2.08
CA LEU A 380 2.75 -7.00 2.12
C LEU A 380 2.46 -8.50 2.02
N LYS A 381 3.14 -9.18 1.10
CA LYS A 381 3.05 -10.62 0.87
C LYS A 381 4.29 -11.08 0.09
N PRO A 382 5.16 -11.91 0.70
CA PRO A 382 6.32 -12.47 0.00
C PRO A 382 5.88 -13.29 -1.22
N ASP A 383 6.09 -12.74 -2.40
CA ASP A 383 5.87 -13.39 -3.70
C ASP A 383 7.26 -13.54 -4.35
N PRO A 384 7.67 -14.76 -4.73
CA PRO A 384 8.96 -14.99 -5.38
C PRO A 384 9.18 -14.07 -6.59
N LYS A 385 8.13 -13.77 -7.37
CA LYS A 385 8.26 -12.87 -8.53
C LYS A 385 8.67 -11.45 -8.12
N GLU A 386 8.17 -10.97 -6.99
CA GLU A 386 8.53 -9.64 -6.47
C GLU A 386 9.97 -9.60 -5.95
N ILE A 387 10.44 -10.69 -5.34
CA ILE A 387 11.84 -10.87 -4.92
C ILE A 387 12.79 -10.85 -6.14
N ARG A 388 12.43 -11.58 -7.20
CA ARG A 388 13.17 -11.60 -8.47
C ARG A 388 13.23 -10.21 -9.11
N ASP A 389 12.08 -9.55 -9.20
CA ASP A 389 11.97 -8.24 -9.83
C ASP A 389 12.74 -7.18 -9.03
N TYR A 390 12.77 -7.28 -7.70
CA TYR A 390 13.61 -6.45 -6.85
C TYR A 390 15.11 -6.70 -7.08
N SER A 391 15.54 -7.96 -7.21
CA SER A 391 16.94 -8.33 -7.48
C SER A 391 17.47 -7.71 -8.77
N ILE A 392 16.72 -7.73 -9.87
CA ILE A 392 17.17 -7.11 -11.13
C ILE A 392 17.22 -5.58 -11.03
N LEU A 393 16.33 -4.93 -10.27
CA LEU A 393 16.45 -3.49 -10.03
C LEU A 393 17.71 -3.15 -9.22
N LEU A 394 18.05 -3.95 -8.20
CA LEU A 394 19.28 -3.79 -7.43
C LEU A 394 20.54 -3.97 -8.30
N TYR A 395 20.50 -4.90 -9.25
CA TYR A 395 21.57 -5.08 -10.25
C TYR A 395 21.82 -3.79 -11.03
N HIS A 396 20.75 -3.17 -11.55
CA HIS A 396 20.82 -1.90 -12.28
C HIS A 396 21.27 -0.71 -11.41
N CYS A 397 21.20 -0.84 -10.09
CA CYS A 397 21.70 0.14 -9.14
C CYS A 397 23.16 -0.09 -8.73
N GLY A 398 23.85 -1.11 -9.28
CA GLY A 398 25.20 -1.49 -8.87
C GLY A 398 25.28 -2.18 -7.50
N LEU A 399 24.13 -2.50 -6.89
CA LEU A 399 24.05 -3.18 -5.59
C LEU A 399 24.13 -4.70 -5.78
N TYR A 400 25.24 -5.17 -6.35
CA TYR A 400 25.39 -6.56 -6.81
C TYR A 400 25.30 -7.59 -5.69
N GLN A 401 25.88 -7.32 -4.52
CA GLN A 401 25.81 -8.23 -3.38
C GLN A 401 24.37 -8.42 -2.88
N GLN A 402 23.65 -7.31 -2.73
CA GLN A 402 22.24 -7.33 -2.34
C GLN A 402 21.40 -8.00 -3.43
N SER A 403 21.66 -7.68 -4.71
CA SER A 403 20.99 -8.33 -5.84
C SER A 403 21.15 -9.85 -5.81
N LEU A 404 22.37 -10.35 -5.56
CA LEU A 404 22.68 -11.78 -5.45
C LEU A 404 22.01 -12.42 -4.23
N LYS A 405 21.97 -11.73 -3.07
CA LYS A 405 21.25 -12.18 -1.86
C LYS A 405 19.77 -12.42 -2.16
N TYR A 406 19.08 -11.46 -2.77
CA TYR A 406 17.66 -11.60 -3.11
C TYR A 406 17.42 -12.63 -4.22
N LEU A 407 18.34 -12.77 -5.17
CA LEU A 407 18.24 -13.81 -6.20
C LEU A 407 18.36 -15.23 -5.64
N ARG A 408 19.18 -15.43 -4.60
CA ARG A 408 19.24 -16.69 -3.84
C ARG A 408 17.94 -16.96 -3.08
N LEU A 409 17.37 -15.95 -2.41
CA LEU A 409 16.06 -16.08 -1.77
C LEU A 409 14.96 -16.48 -2.76
N TYR A 410 15.01 -15.95 -3.99
CA TYR A 410 14.12 -16.38 -5.06
C TYR A 410 14.32 -17.86 -5.43
N GLN A 411 15.56 -18.33 -5.58
CA GLN A 411 15.84 -19.74 -5.89
C GLN A 411 15.40 -20.69 -4.78
N ASP A 412 15.63 -20.32 -3.52
CA ASP A 412 15.21 -21.11 -2.36
C ASP A 412 13.68 -21.23 -2.30
N ALA A 413 12.97 -20.13 -2.58
CA ALA A 413 11.51 -20.11 -2.61
C ALA A 413 10.91 -20.88 -3.80
N ASN A 414 11.66 -21.09 -4.89
CA ASN A 414 11.22 -21.85 -6.07
C ASN A 414 11.81 -23.27 -6.14
N SER A 415 12.51 -23.74 -5.11
CA SER A 415 13.11 -25.07 -5.09
C SER A 415 12.04 -26.18 -5.12
N PRO A 416 12.32 -27.34 -5.77
CA PRO A 416 11.32 -28.33 -6.20
C PRO A 416 10.61 -29.13 -5.10
N SER A 417 10.78 -28.78 -3.83
CA SER A 417 9.95 -29.30 -2.72
C SER A 417 8.52 -28.75 -2.75
N SER A 418 8.24 -27.68 -3.51
CA SER A 418 6.88 -27.26 -3.88
C SER A 418 6.49 -27.88 -5.24
N SER A 419 5.86 -29.05 -5.19
CA SER A 419 5.33 -29.74 -6.36
C SER A 419 4.31 -28.89 -7.14
N GLN A 420 4.65 -28.46 -8.37
CA GLN A 420 3.75 -28.47 -9.54
C GLN A 420 4.45 -28.01 -10.85
N SER A 421 4.09 -28.70 -11.94
CA SER A 421 4.39 -28.53 -13.38
C SER A 421 5.49 -27.54 -13.79
N ARG A 422 6.53 -28.06 -14.47
CA ARG A 422 7.35 -27.26 -15.41
C ARG A 422 6.40 -26.45 -16.28
N SER A 423 6.47 -25.13 -16.16
CA SER A 423 5.65 -24.19 -16.91
C SER A 423 5.87 -24.40 -18.41
N THR A 424 4.81 -24.64 -19.17
CA THR A 424 4.86 -24.75 -20.64
C THR A 424 4.76 -23.40 -21.33
N ASN A 425 4.70 -22.30 -20.58
CA ASN A 425 4.55 -20.95 -21.13
C ASN A 425 5.91 -20.42 -21.58
N SER A 426 6.02 -20.02 -22.86
CA SER A 426 7.25 -19.48 -23.46
C SER A 426 7.87 -18.35 -22.64
N VAL A 427 7.05 -17.42 -22.13
CA VAL A 427 7.50 -16.29 -21.30
C VAL A 427 8.15 -16.75 -19.99
N SER A 428 7.62 -17.80 -19.35
CA SER A 428 8.16 -18.32 -18.10
C SER A 428 9.54 -18.96 -18.30
N ILE A 429 9.72 -19.64 -19.42
CA ILE A 429 11.01 -20.25 -19.79
C ILE A 429 12.06 -19.15 -20.00
N LEU A 430 11.71 -18.08 -20.72
CA LEU A 430 12.59 -16.92 -20.89
C LEU A 430 12.93 -16.24 -19.56
N GLU A 431 11.96 -16.12 -18.65
CA GLU A 431 12.20 -15.57 -17.31
C GLU A 431 13.19 -16.44 -16.51
N GLU A 432 13.06 -17.76 -16.57
CA GLU A 432 13.95 -18.71 -15.90
C GLU A 432 15.38 -18.66 -16.49
N GLU A 433 15.52 -18.63 -17.81
CA GLU A 433 16.82 -18.46 -18.49
C GLU A 433 17.49 -17.14 -18.12
N ALA A 434 16.72 -16.04 -18.11
CA ALA A 434 17.20 -14.73 -17.72
C ALA A 434 17.66 -14.67 -16.25
N VAL A 435 16.96 -15.36 -15.34
CA VAL A 435 17.41 -15.51 -13.95
C VAL A 435 18.74 -16.25 -13.87
N GLN A 436 18.93 -17.33 -14.62
CA GLN A 436 20.19 -18.08 -14.59
C GLN A 436 21.36 -17.24 -15.11
N LYS A 437 21.15 -16.49 -16.19
CA LYS A 437 22.15 -15.57 -16.73
C LYS A 437 22.52 -14.46 -15.74
N LEU A 438 21.51 -13.85 -15.12
CA LEU A 438 21.74 -12.86 -14.06
C LEU A 438 22.53 -13.45 -12.90
N PHE A 439 22.21 -14.68 -12.49
CA PHE A 439 22.92 -15.38 -11.41
C PHE A 439 24.38 -15.66 -11.76
N VAL A 440 24.67 -16.16 -12.97
CA VAL A 440 26.05 -16.35 -13.46
C VAL A 440 26.79 -15.02 -13.46
N ARG A 441 26.17 -13.96 -14.00
CA ARG A 441 26.77 -12.63 -14.08
C ARG A 441 27.13 -12.05 -12.71
N LEU A 442 26.20 -12.13 -11.75
CA LEU A 442 26.43 -11.68 -10.38
C LEU A 442 27.52 -12.46 -9.66
N ASN A 443 27.64 -13.79 -9.89
CA ASN A 443 28.73 -14.57 -9.31
C ASN A 443 30.08 -14.20 -9.95
N LEU A 444 30.14 -13.94 -11.25
CA LEU A 444 31.37 -13.46 -11.90
C LEU A 444 31.82 -12.12 -11.31
N ILE A 445 30.89 -11.18 -11.11
CA ILE A 445 31.19 -9.89 -10.45
C ILE A 445 31.67 -10.12 -9.01
N ALA A 446 31.02 -11.02 -8.27
CA ALA A 446 31.39 -11.33 -6.89
C ALA A 446 32.75 -12.05 -6.76
N MET A 447 33.26 -12.65 -7.84
CA MET A 447 34.60 -13.24 -7.87
C MET A 447 35.71 -12.19 -8.06
N GLU A 448 35.36 -10.96 -8.45
CA GLU A 448 36.32 -9.86 -8.51
C GLU A 448 36.46 -9.15 -7.17
N GLU A 449 37.69 -9.13 -6.65
CA GLU A 449 38.00 -8.59 -5.32
C GLU A 449 37.68 -7.08 -5.20
N ASP A 450 37.75 -6.32 -6.31
CA ASP A 450 37.59 -4.86 -6.32
C ASP A 450 36.13 -4.36 -6.42
N TRP A 451 35.16 -5.25 -6.70
CA TRP A 451 33.73 -4.90 -6.82
C TRP A 451 32.87 -5.37 -5.65
N CYS A 452 33.48 -6.10 -4.71
CA CYS A 452 32.83 -6.62 -3.51
C CYS A 452 32.78 -5.61 -2.34
N GLN A 453 33.35 -4.41 -2.48
CA GLN A 453 33.23 -3.36 -1.48
C GLN A 453 32.48 -2.18 -2.07
N PRO A 454 31.47 -1.62 -1.37
CA PRO A 454 31.05 -0.27 -1.68
C PRO A 454 32.26 0.62 -1.40
N ILE A 455 32.92 1.09 -2.46
CA ILE A 455 34.04 2.02 -2.32
C ILE A 455 33.42 3.30 -1.74
N TYR A 456 33.47 3.44 -0.42
CA TYR A 456 33.07 4.63 0.32
C TYR A 456 33.88 5.81 -0.23
N GLY A 457 33.30 6.54 -1.19
CA GLY A 457 33.96 7.64 -1.88
C GLY A 457 33.82 7.65 -3.41
N ARG A 458 33.41 6.54 -4.04
CA ARG A 458 32.85 6.62 -5.41
C ARG A 458 31.40 7.06 -5.28
N ASN A 459 31.02 8.12 -5.98
CA ASN A 459 29.62 8.49 -6.14
C ASN A 459 28.85 7.22 -6.54
N PHE A 460 27.97 6.73 -5.65
CA PHE A 460 26.89 5.78 -5.94
C PHE A 460 26.14 6.14 -7.24
N LEU A 461 26.23 7.43 -7.60
CA LEU A 461 25.52 8.12 -8.67
C LEU A 461 26.30 8.22 -10.00
N GLY A 462 27.48 7.61 -10.17
CA GLY A 462 28.37 8.03 -11.27
C GLY A 462 29.29 7.03 -11.95
N ASN A 463 29.31 5.74 -11.61
CA ASN A 463 30.20 4.81 -12.33
C ASN A 463 29.68 3.37 -12.35
N ASN A 464 28.74 3.08 -13.26
CA ASN A 464 28.23 1.73 -13.56
C ASN A 464 28.96 1.12 -14.78
N SER A 465 30.25 1.41 -14.97
CA SER A 465 31.02 0.66 -15.95
C SER A 465 31.21 -0.75 -15.40
N GLU A 466 30.38 -1.69 -15.85
CA GLU A 466 30.56 -3.12 -15.60
C GLU A 466 32.02 -3.50 -15.94
N PRO A 467 32.63 -4.46 -15.24
CA PRO A 467 34.00 -4.88 -15.56
C PRO A 467 34.14 -5.55 -16.94
N TRP A 468 33.05 -5.80 -17.67
CA TRP A 468 33.02 -6.28 -19.06
C TRP A 468 31.64 -6.14 -19.70
#